data_AF-A0A536ETR5-F1
#
_entry.id   AF-A0A536ETR5-F1
#
_cell.length_a   1.000
_cell.length_b   1.000
_cell.length_c   1.000
_cell.angle_alpha   90.00
_cell.angle_beta   90.00
_cell.angle_gamma   90.00
#
_symmetry.space_group_name_H-M   'P 1'
#
loop_
_entity.id
_entity.type
_entity.pdbx_description
1 polymer ?
#
loop_
_entity_poly.entity_id
_entity_poly.type
_entity_poly.pdbx_seq_one_letter_code
_entity_poly.pdbx_strand_id
1 'polypeptide(L)' 'APGFIETAMTKAMPFATREIGRRINSLNQGGLPVDVAETVAWLGQPGTAGVNGQVIRVCGQSILGA' A
#
# COMPACT_ATOMS: atom_id res chain seq x y z
N ALA A 1 6.83 0.28 0.96
CA ALA A 1 6.11 0.90 2.10
C ALA A 1 4.60 0.88 1.83
N PRO A 2 3.83 -0.06 2.40
CA PRO A 2 2.38 -0.12 2.23
C PRO A 2 1.67 1.08 2.87
N GLY A 3 0.55 1.51 2.27
CA GLY A 3 -0.41 2.44 2.89
C GLY A 3 -1.46 1.70 3.71
N PHE A 4 -2.72 2.14 3.62
CA PHE A 4 -3.84 1.41 4.23
C PHE A 4 -4.22 0.20 3.39
N ILE A 5 -4.02 -1.01 3.94
CA ILE A 5 -4.29 -2.30 3.28
C ILE A 5 -5.36 -3.07 4.08
N GLU A 6 -6.35 -3.64 3.40
CA GLU A 6 -7.39 -4.46 4.00
C GLU A 6 -6.81 -5.81 4.48
N THR A 7 -6.71 -5.96 5.79
CA THR A 7 -6.14 -7.13 6.46
C THR A 7 -6.92 -7.43 7.74
N ALA A 8 -6.63 -8.55 8.41
CA ALA A 8 -7.16 -8.83 9.73
C ALA A 8 -6.78 -7.73 10.75
N MET A 9 -5.56 -7.19 10.66
CA MET A 9 -5.06 -6.13 11.55
C MET A 9 -5.82 -4.81 11.34
N THR A 10 -6.00 -4.37 10.09
CA THR A 10 -6.73 -3.11 9.81
C THR A 10 -8.23 -3.23 10.05
N LYS A 11 -8.79 -4.43 9.93
CA LYS A 11 -10.18 -4.71 10.33
C LYS A 11 -10.41 -4.50 11.83
N ALA A 12 -9.40 -4.77 12.66
CA ALA A 12 -9.45 -4.61 14.12
C ALA A 12 -9.27 -3.14 14.59
N MET A 13 -8.97 -2.20 13.69
CA MET A 13 -8.83 -0.78 14.04
C MET A 13 -10.16 -0.13 14.42
N PRO A 14 -10.16 0.93 15.26
CA PRO A 14 -11.34 1.74 15.53
C PRO A 14 -11.98 2.28 14.25
N PHE A 15 -13.31 2.26 14.18
CA PHE A 15 -14.08 2.54 12.97
C PHE A 15 -13.69 3.86 12.29
N ALA A 16 -13.62 4.97 13.04
CA ALA A 16 -13.34 6.29 12.48
C ALA A 16 -11.94 6.36 11.86
N THR A 17 -10.91 5.92 12.59
CA THR A 17 -9.53 5.88 12.09
C THR A 17 -9.39 4.97 10.87
N ARG A 18 -10.07 3.81 10.90
CA ARG A 18 -10.09 2.85 9.79
C ARG A 18 -10.70 3.46 8.52
N GLU A 19 -11.86 4.11 8.64
CA GLU A 19 -12.57 4.64 7.49
C GLU A 19 -11.89 5.86 6.88
N ILE A 20 -11.28 6.71 7.72
CA ILE A 20 -10.43 7.82 7.24
C ILE A 20 -9.25 7.24 6.48
N GLY A 21 -8.50 6.29 7.07
CA GLY A 21 -7.33 5.67 6.45
C GLY A 21 -7.63 5.03 5.09
N ARG A 22 -8.80 4.40 4.96
CA ARG A 22 -9.28 3.79 3.71
C ARG A 22 -9.50 4.80 2.58
N ARG A 23 -9.87 6.05 2.89
CA ARG A 23 -10.33 7.04 1.90
C ARG A 23 -9.35 8.17 1.61
N ILE A 24 -8.35 8.41 2.45
CA ILE A 24 -7.36 9.49 2.27
C ILE A 24 -6.26 9.14 1.26
N ASN A 25 -6.68 8.78 0.04
CA ASN A 25 -5.84 8.49 -1.10
C ASN A 25 -6.63 8.74 -2.40
N SER A 26 -5.95 8.90 -3.52
CA SER A 26 -6.59 9.24 -4.80
C SER A 26 -7.55 8.17 -5.33
N LEU A 27 -7.38 6.92 -4.90
CA LEU A 27 -8.24 5.80 -5.31
C LEU A 27 -9.48 5.62 -4.41
N ASN A 28 -9.61 6.42 -3.35
CA ASN A 28 -10.71 6.39 -2.38
C ASN A 28 -11.03 5.00 -1.80
N GLN A 29 -10.04 4.11 -1.75
CA GLN A 29 -10.21 2.73 -1.27
C GLN A 29 -8.95 2.23 -0.56
N GLY A 30 -9.12 1.21 0.30
CA GLY A 30 -8.01 0.47 0.88
C GLY A 30 -7.42 -0.48 -0.16
N GLY A 31 -6.09 -0.64 -0.16
CA GLY A 31 -5.44 -1.63 -1.00
C GLY A 31 -5.68 -3.06 -0.49
N LEU A 32 -5.36 -4.04 -1.30
CA LEU A 32 -5.39 -5.46 -0.96
C LEU A 32 -3.97 -5.99 -0.72
N PRO A 33 -3.81 -7.12 0.00
CA PRO A 33 -2.50 -7.75 0.16
C PRO A 33 -1.82 -8.12 -1.18
N VAL A 34 -2.61 -8.43 -2.22
CA VAL A 34 -2.09 -8.74 -3.57
C VAL A 34 -1.39 -7.54 -4.20
N ASP A 35 -1.86 -6.31 -4.00
CA ASP A 35 -1.23 -5.10 -4.56
C ASP A 35 0.20 -4.90 -4.03
N VAL A 36 0.40 -5.22 -2.75
CA VAL A 36 1.72 -5.21 -2.11
C VAL A 36 2.56 -6.36 -2.66
N ALA A 37 1.98 -7.56 -2.78
CA ALA A 37 2.67 -8.74 -3.30
C ALA A 37 3.14 -8.55 -4.74
N GLU A 38 2.33 -7.94 -5.61
CA GLU A 38 2.69 -7.64 -7.00
C GLU A 38 3.88 -6.69 -7.08
N THR A 39 3.91 -5.65 -6.25
CA THR A 39 5.04 -4.71 -6.20
C THR A 39 6.33 -5.39 -5.74
N VAL A 40 6.24 -6.27 -4.73
CA VAL A 40 7.38 -7.06 -4.25
C VAL A 40 7.84 -8.06 -5.31
N ALA A 41 6.90 -8.76 -5.96
CA ALA A 41 7.19 -9.72 -7.01
C ALA A 41 7.89 -9.05 -8.19
N TRP A 42 7.43 -7.86 -8.61
CA TRP A 42 8.07 -7.06 -9.65
C TRP A 42 9.52 -6.70 -9.30
N LEU A 43 9.81 -6.29 -8.05
CA LEU A 43 11.19 -6.05 -7.59
C LEU A 43 12.06 -7.31 -7.62
N GLY A 44 11.47 -8.51 -7.58
CA GLY A 44 12.17 -9.79 -7.67
C GLY A 44 12.27 -10.38 -9.08
N GLN A 45 11.73 -9.72 -10.11
CA GLN A 45 11.73 -10.26 -11.48
C GLN A 45 13.11 -10.15 -12.14
N PRO A 46 13.50 -11.09 -13.02
CA PRO A 46 14.78 -11.01 -13.74
C PRO A 46 14.97 -9.71 -14.54
N GLY A 47 13.88 -9.12 -15.02
CA GLY A 47 13.89 -7.87 -15.80
C GLY A 47 14.13 -6.60 -14.99
N THR A 48 14.13 -6.65 -13.65
CA THR A 48 14.27 -5.47 -12.79
C THR A 48 15.63 -5.35 -12.11
N ALA A 49 16.66 -6.04 -12.61
CA ALA A 49 18.01 -6.05 -12.02
C ALA A 49 18.64 -4.64 -11.85
N GLY A 50 18.25 -3.66 -12.67
CA GLY A 50 18.69 -2.25 -12.54
C GLY A 50 17.94 -1.43 -11.49
N VAL A 51 16.85 -1.95 -10.91
CA VAL A 51 16.02 -1.25 -9.93
C VAL A 51 16.53 -1.55 -8.52
N ASN A 52 17.50 -0.75 -8.06
CA ASN A 52 18.12 -0.93 -6.75
C ASN A 52 17.93 0.30 -5.84
N GLY A 53 17.89 0.09 -4.52
CA GLY A 53 17.80 1.16 -3.52
C GLY A 53 16.47 1.93 -3.49
N GLN A 54 15.41 1.38 -4.09
CA GLN A 54 14.13 2.07 -4.21
C GLN A 54 13.23 1.87 -2.99
N VAL A 55 12.51 2.93 -2.60
CA VAL A 55 11.37 2.85 -1.67
C VAL A 55 10.10 3.17 -2.45
N ILE A 56 9.31 2.15 -2.72
CA ILE A 56 8.06 2.29 -3.47
C ILE A 56 6.88 2.23 -2.51
N ARG A 57 6.03 3.25 -2.58
CA ARG A 57 4.81 3.32 -1.78
C ARG A 57 3.67 2.59 -2.50
N VAL A 58 3.10 1.59 -1.85
CA VAL A 58 1.91 0.87 -2.32
C VAL A 58 0.72 1.40 -1.53
N CYS A 59 0.18 2.55 -1.95
CA CYS A 59 -0.74 3.32 -1.10
C CYS A 59 -1.89 4.03 -1.84
N GLY A 60 -2.09 3.75 -3.13
CA GLY A 60 -3.11 4.43 -3.93
C GLY A 60 -2.93 5.96 -3.99
N GLN A 61 -1.69 6.44 -3.87
CA GLN A 61 -1.33 7.85 -3.72
C GLN A 61 -1.96 8.50 -2.47
N SER A 62 -1.69 7.93 -1.29
CA SER A 62 -2.15 8.51 -0.02
C SER A 62 -1.57 9.90 0.25
N ILE A 63 -2.42 10.79 0.80
CA ILE A 63 -2.09 12.19 1.14
C ILE A 63 -1.05 12.27 2.26
N LEU A 64 -0.96 11.27 3.14
CA LEU A 64 0.04 11.23 4.20
C LEU A 64 1.44 11.11 3.59
N GLY A 65 2.38 11.98 3.96
CA GLY A 65 3.75 12.02 3.43
C GLY A 65 4.61 13.09 4.11
N ALA A 66 5.89 13.14 3.71
CA ALA A 66 6.86 14.19 4.03
C ALA A 66 7.27 14.90 2.75
#